data_AF-A0A6V8SCW4-F1
#
_entry.id   AF-A0A6V8SCW4-F1
#
_cell.length_a   1.000
_cell.length_b   1.000
_cell.length_c   1.000
_cell.angle_alpha   90.00
_cell.angle_beta   90.00
_cell.angle_gamma   90.00
#
_symmetry.space_group_name_H-M   'P 1'
#
loop_
_entity.id
_entity.type
_entity.pdbx_description
1 polymer ?
#
loop_
_entity_poly.entity_id
_entity_poly.type
_entity_poly.pdbx_seq_one_letter_code
_entity_poly.pdbx_strand_id
1 'polypeptide(L)'
;MMVGQVIFILFATSIIIKVIRLYRNKEKLQILSTKARLIMKTRDIHTDVHVNGAITSNTDLILVFELDSGSRIKFKVRERSFREVHEYEWGELDYKGECFLKFKSVSGCIEKL
;
A
#
# COMPACT_ATOMS: atom_id res chain seq x y z
N MET A 1 -40.75 -28.06 -5.24
CA MET A 1 -39.56 -27.91 -4.37
C MET A 1 -40.00 -28.24 -2.95
N MET A 2 -39.39 -29.24 -2.31
CA MET A 2 -39.81 -29.69 -0.98
C MET A 2 -39.39 -28.65 0.08
N VAL A 3 -40.19 -28.46 1.13
CA VAL A 3 -39.93 -27.49 2.21
C VAL A 3 -38.53 -27.67 2.81
N GLY A 4 -38.05 -28.92 2.93
CA GLY A 4 -36.69 -29.21 3.39
C GLY A 4 -35.58 -28.65 2.49
N GLN A 5 -35.80 -28.59 1.18
CA GLN A 5 -34.83 -28.00 0.24
C GLN A 5 -34.74 -26.47 0.43
N VAL A 6 -35.86 -25.80 0.71
CA VAL A 6 -35.88 -24.35 0.97
C VAL A 6 -35.10 -24.02 2.24
N ILE A 7 -35.30 -24.79 3.31
CA ILE A 7 -34.60 -24.59 4.60
C ILE A 7 -33.09 -24.84 4.44
N PHE A 8 -32.72 -25.89 3.70
CA PHE A 8 -31.31 -26.20 3.44
C PHE A 8 -30.60 -25.08 2.66
N ILE A 9 -31.27 -24.50 1.64
CA ILE A 9 -30.72 -23.39 0.86
C ILE A 9 -30.53 -22.13 1.72
N LEU A 10 -31.50 -21.80 2.58
CA LEU A 10 -31.39 -20.66 3.50
C LEU A 10 -30.25 -20.85 4.51
N PHE A 11 -30.08 -22.06 5.03
CA PHE A 11 -28.99 -22.38 5.94
C PHE A 11 -27.62 -22.26 5.26
N ALA A 12 -27.46 -22.88 4.08
CA ALA A 12 -26.21 -22.86 3.32
C ALA A 12 -25.80 -21.43 2.91
N THR A 13 -26.75 -20.62 2.42
CA THR A 13 -26.48 -19.22 2.05
C THR A 13 -26.06 -18.38 3.26
N SER A 14 -26.64 -18.61 4.45
CA SER A 14 -26.24 -17.90 5.67
C SER A 14 -24.79 -18.18 6.09
N ILE A 15 -24.31 -19.42 5.90
CA ILE A 15 -22.93 -19.81 6.20
C ILE A 15 -21.98 -19.15 5.21
N ILE A 16 -22.29 -19.20 3.91
CA ILE A 16 -21.48 -18.58 2.86
C ILE A 16 -21.32 -17.08 3.11
N ILE A 17 -22.41 -16.37 3.45
CA ILE A 17 -22.37 -14.94 3.77
C ILE A 17 -21.47 -14.67 5.00
N LYS A 18 -21.54 -15.51 6.05
CA LYS A 18 -20.67 -15.36 7.23
C LYS A 18 -19.19 -15.56 6.89
N VAL A 19 -18.87 -16.55 6.08
CA VAL A 19 -17.49 -16.82 5.63
C VAL A 19 -16.95 -15.64 4.82
N ILE A 20 -17.71 -15.13 3.85
CA ILE A 20 -17.31 -13.97 3.04
C ILE A 20 -17.09 -12.73 3.94
N ARG A 21 -18.00 -12.47 4.89
CA ARG A 21 -17.85 -11.34 5.83
C ARG A 21 -16.62 -11.49 6.71
N LEU A 22 -16.30 -12.71 7.14
CA LEU A 22 -15.12 -13.00 7.95
C LEU A 22 -13.83 -12.74 7.17
N TYR A 23 -13.75 -13.19 5.91
CA TYR A 23 -12.61 -12.92 5.03
C TYR A 23 -12.43 -11.42 4.78
N ARG A 24 -13.51 -10.71 4.45
CA ARG A 24 -13.46 -9.25 4.18
C ARG A 24 -13.04 -8.44 5.42
N ASN A 25 -13.36 -8.89 6.63
CA ASN A 25 -12.95 -8.20 7.86
C ASN A 25 -11.48 -8.42 8.23
N LYS A 26 -10.84 -9.51 7.77
CA LYS A 26 -9.42 -9.76 8.01
C LYS A 26 -8.50 -8.89 7.15
N GLU A 27 -9.00 -8.37 6.03
CA GLU A 27 -8.30 -7.39 5.19
C GLU A 27 -8.35 -5.96 5.72
N LYS A 28 -8.78 -5.75 6.97
CA LYS A 28 -8.39 -4.54 7.70
C LYS A 28 -6.89 -4.60 7.95
N LEU A 29 -6.08 -4.44 6.90
CA LEU A 29 -4.64 -4.23 6.99
C LEU A 29 -4.46 -3.09 8.01
N GLN A 30 -3.89 -3.45 9.16
CA GLN A 30 -3.66 -2.53 10.24
C GLN A 30 -2.70 -1.46 9.73
N ILE A 31 -2.93 -0.20 10.12
CA ILE A 31 -1.93 0.85 9.90
C ILE A 31 -0.79 0.55 10.86
N LEU A 32 0.40 0.27 10.31
CA LEU A 32 1.61 0.13 11.09
C LEU A 32 2.29 1.50 11.14
N SER A 33 2.73 1.87 12.34
CA SER A 33 3.55 3.04 12.58
C SER A 33 4.87 2.58 13.17
N THR A 34 5.98 3.01 12.57
CA THR A 34 7.31 2.60 13.00
C THR A 34 8.33 3.71 12.78
N LYS A 35 9.41 3.68 13.55
CA LYS A 35 10.54 4.58 13.32
C LYS A 35 11.33 4.12 12.09
N ALA A 36 11.57 5.04 11.16
CA ALA A 36 12.30 4.76 9.93
C ALA A 36 13.13 5.98 9.49
N ARG A 37 14.17 5.73 8.71
CA ARG A 37 14.98 6.75 8.05
C ARG A 37 14.82 6.65 6.55
N LEU A 38 14.54 7.75 5.87
CA LEU A 38 14.61 7.75 4.42
C LEU A 38 16.09 7.67 4.03
N ILE A 39 16.52 6.63 3.32
CA ILE A 39 17.93 6.46 2.94
C ILE A 39 18.19 6.79 1.48
N MET A 40 17.16 6.75 0.63
CA MET A 40 17.32 6.95 -0.81
C MET A 40 15.99 7.27 -1.49
N LYS A 41 16.07 8.15 -2.48
CA LYS A 41 15.06 8.39 -3.50
C LYS A 41 15.50 7.80 -4.83
N THR A 42 14.61 7.10 -5.51
CA THR A 42 14.89 6.59 -6.86
C THR A 42 13.72 6.81 -7.80
N ARG A 43 14.03 6.96 -9.08
CA ARG A 43 13.06 7.03 -10.18
C ARG A 43 13.26 5.82 -11.06
N ASP A 44 12.19 5.12 -11.37
CA ASP A 44 12.22 3.96 -12.24
C ASP A 44 11.40 4.25 -13.49
N ILE A 45 12.05 4.22 -14.66
CA ILE A 45 11.43 4.61 -15.92
C ILE A 45 11.13 3.34 -16.70
N HIS A 46 9.85 3.11 -16.96
CA HIS A 46 9.36 1.97 -17.72
C HIS A 46 8.81 2.48 -19.05
N THR A 47 9.25 1.85 -20.14
CA THR A 47 8.80 2.19 -21.49
C THR A 47 8.06 1.00 -22.07
N ASP A 48 6.79 1.21 -22.36
CA ASP A 48 5.91 0.23 -22.99
C ASP A 48 5.75 0.56 -24.47
N VAL A 49 5.97 -0.44 -25.32
CA VAL A 49 5.73 -0.34 -26.76
C VAL A 49 4.42 -1.04 -27.08
N HIS A 50 3.42 -0.26 -27.49
CA HIS A 50 2.13 -0.80 -27.89
C HIS A 50 2.22 -1.43 -29.29
N VAL A 51 1.33 -2.39 -29.56
CA VAL A 51 1.25 -3.12 -30.85
C VAL A 51 1.08 -2.17 -32.05
N ASN A 52 0.50 -0.98 -31.85
CA ASN A 52 0.34 0.05 -32.88
C ASN A 52 1.58 0.95 -33.06
N GLY A 53 2.74 0.57 -32.52
CA GLY A 53 3.98 1.35 -32.57
C GLY A 53 4.03 2.58 -31.67
N ALA A 54 2.97 2.85 -30.90
CA ALA A 54 2.97 3.93 -29.91
C ALA A 54 3.89 3.57 -28.73
N ILE A 55 4.77 4.50 -28.35
CA ILE A 55 5.68 4.35 -27.21
C ILE A 55 5.13 5.19 -26.05
N THR A 56 4.88 4.55 -24.91
CA THR A 56 4.47 5.21 -23.68
C THR A 56 5.57 5.02 -22.63
N SER A 57 6.03 6.10 -22.00
CA SER A 57 7.00 6.04 -20.92
C SER A 57 6.36 6.50 -19.62
N ASN A 58 6.38 5.64 -18.60
CA ASN A 58 5.89 5.92 -17.25
C ASN A 58 7.07 6.00 -16.28
N THR A 59 7.00 6.94 -15.33
CA THR A 59 8.03 7.10 -14.30
C THR A 59 7.45 6.82 -12.93
N ASP A 60 8.04 5.86 -12.24
CA ASP A 60 7.71 5.48 -10.89
C ASP A 60 8.66 6.18 -9.91
N LEU A 61 8.08 6.91 -8.96
CA LEU A 61 8.83 7.62 -7.93
C LEU A 61 8.83 6.79 -6.66
N ILE A 62 10.01 6.36 -6.22
CA ILE A 62 10.17 5.38 -5.15
C ILE A 62 11.00 5.97 -4.01
N LEU A 63 10.48 5.87 -2.80
CA LEU A 63 11.18 6.18 -1.55
C LEU A 63 11.64 4.89 -0.88
N VAL A 64 12.91 4.84 -0.47
CA VAL A 64 13.51 3.70 0.24
C VAL A 64 13.77 4.10 1.68
N PHE A 65 13.06 3.44 2.61
CA PHE A 65 13.23 3.64 4.04
C PHE A 65 14.00 2.48 4.66
N GLU A 66 14.83 2.81 5.62
CA GLU A 66 15.46 1.87 6.54
C GLU A 66 14.73 1.93 7.87
N LEU A 67 14.18 0.80 8.32
CA LEU A 67 13.52 0.65 9.60
C LEU A 67 14.55 0.62 10.73
N ASP A 68 14.11 0.86 11.95
CA ASP A 68 14.92 0.69 13.16
C ASP A 68 15.56 -0.70 13.29
N SER A 69 14.89 -1.74 12.81
CA SER A 69 15.39 -3.12 12.70
C SER A 69 16.54 -3.30 11.70
N GLY A 70 16.88 -2.27 10.90
CA GLY A 70 17.83 -2.35 9.79
C GLY A 70 17.25 -2.91 8.49
N SER A 71 15.98 -3.35 8.50
CA SER A 71 15.28 -3.79 7.30
C SER A 71 14.96 -2.62 6.38
N ARG A 72 14.91 -2.86 5.07
CA ARG A 72 14.59 -1.83 4.07
C ARG A 72 13.21 -2.06 3.46
N ILE A 73 12.46 -0.98 3.30
CA ILE A 73 11.13 -0.99 2.67
C ILE A 73 11.06 0.08 1.59
N LYS A 74 10.37 -0.22 0.50
CA LYS A 74 10.23 0.66 -0.65
C LYS A 74 8.76 1.04 -0.84
N PHE A 75 8.51 2.31 -1.13
CA PHE A 75 7.16 2.78 -1.44
C PHE A 75 7.16 3.60 -2.72
N LYS A 76 6.22 3.26 -3.61
CA LYS A 76 5.86 4.12 -4.73
C LYS A 76 5.00 5.27 -4.22
N VAL A 77 5.40 6.50 -4.53
CA VAL A 77 4.75 7.72 -4.06
C VAL A 77 4.43 8.66 -5.23
N ARG A 78 3.64 9.70 -4.95
CA ARG A 78 3.38 10.79 -5.90
C ARG A 78 4.51 11.80 -5.90
N GLU A 79 4.56 12.61 -6.96
CA GLU A 79 5.64 13.59 -7.17
C GLU A 79 5.79 14.61 -6.04
N ARG A 80 4.68 15.08 -5.47
CA ARG A 80 4.74 16.01 -4.33
C ARG A 80 5.44 15.39 -3.13
N SER A 81 4.99 14.21 -2.68
CA SER A 81 5.60 13.50 -1.55
C SER A 81 7.07 13.15 -1.80
N PHE A 82 7.43 12.85 -3.05
CA PHE A 82 8.82 12.59 -3.45
C PHE A 82 9.72 13.82 -3.36
N ARG A 83 9.21 15.01 -3.68
CA ARG A 83 9.98 16.27 -3.63
C ARG A 83 10.14 16.79 -2.22
N GLU A 84 9.07 16.74 -1.41
CA GLU A 84 9.03 17.34 -0.07
C GLU A 84 9.83 16.57 1.00
N VAL A 85 10.10 15.28 0.78
CA VAL A 85 10.80 14.46 1.80
C VAL A 85 12.30 14.70 1.80
N HIS A 86 12.92 14.81 2.98
CA HIS A 86 14.37 14.94 3.09
C HIS A 86 15.04 13.58 3.28
N GLU A 87 16.14 13.35 2.57
CA GLU A 87 16.93 12.13 2.71
C GLU A 87 17.76 12.15 4.00
N TYR A 88 18.06 10.96 4.52
CA TYR A 88 18.85 10.67 5.71
C TYR A 88 18.27 11.14 7.04
N GLU A 89 17.01 11.55 7.07
CA GLU A 89 16.31 11.93 8.29
C GLU A 89 15.52 10.78 8.92
N TRP A 90 15.62 10.67 10.24
CA TRP A 90 14.78 9.78 11.04
C TRP A 90 13.41 10.42 11.29
N GLY A 91 12.39 9.60 11.20
CA GLY A 91 11.01 10.00 11.45
C GLY A 91 10.11 8.82 11.78
N GLU A 92 8.84 9.13 11.94
CA GLU A 92 7.76 8.16 12.13
C GLU A 92 7.10 7.90 10.77
N LEU A 93 7.08 6.64 10.36
CA LEU A 93 6.56 6.16 9.09
C LEU A 93 5.27 5.37 9.35
N ASP A 94 4.16 5.88 8.81
CA ASP A 94 2.88 5.18 8.79
C ASP A 94 2.67 4.53 7.42
N TYR A 95 2.39 3.24 7.43
CA TYR A 95 2.16 2.47 6.22
C TYR A 95 1.18 1.31 6.44
N LYS A 96 0.64 0.80 5.35
CA LYS A 96 -0.36 -0.27 5.34
C LYS A 96 0.01 -1.26 4.25
N GLY A 97 0.64 -2.38 4.61
CA GLY A 97 1.22 -3.32 3.65
C GLY A 97 2.29 -2.62 2.80
N GLU A 98 2.08 -2.55 1.49
CA GLU A 98 2.98 -1.85 0.56
C GLU A 98 2.56 -0.40 0.26
N CYS A 99 1.54 0.11 0.97
CA CYS A 99 1.05 1.47 0.79
C CYS A 99 1.66 2.42 1.83
N PHE A 100 2.45 3.38 1.36
CA PHE A 100 2.83 4.57 2.13
C PHE A 100 1.58 5.37 2.51
N LEU A 101 1.50 5.83 3.76
CA LEU A 101 0.44 6.73 4.22
C LEU A 101 1.01 8.07 4.65
N LYS A 102 2.03 8.07 5.50
CA LYS A 102 2.57 9.28 6.09
C LYS A 102 4.00 9.10 6.56
N PHE A 103 4.79 10.16 6.50
CA PHE A 103 6.10 10.24 7.13
C PHE A 103 6.25 11.58 7.85
N LYS A 104 6.56 11.52 9.14
CA LYS A 104 6.77 12.70 9.98
C LYS A 104 8.21 12.72 10.48
N SER A 105 8.93 13.76 10.08
CA SER A 105 10.32 14.03 10.46
C SER A 105 10.41 15.39 11.17
N VAL A 106 11.60 15.75 11.62
CA VAL A 106 11.86 17.07 12.19
C VAL A 106 11.65 18.17 11.15
N SER A 107 12.04 17.92 9.90
CA SER A 107 12.01 18.90 8.81
C SER A 107 10.63 19.03 8.16
N GLY A 108 9.71 18.10 8.42
CA GLY A 108 8.36 18.20 7.88
C GLY A 108 7.51 16.94 8.02
N CYS A 109 6.27 17.06 7.58
CA CYS A 109 5.26 16.02 7.62
C CYS A 109 4.69 15.83 6.21
N ILE A 110 4.72 14.59 5.73
CA ILE A 110 4.39 14.26 4.34
C ILE A 110 3.36 13.17 4.33
N GLU A 111 2.32 13.37 3.53
CA GLU A 111 1.17 12.47 3.50
C GLU A 111 0.93 11.97 2.07
N LYS A 112 0.30 10.79 2.00
CA LYS A 112 -0.22 10.23 0.77
C LYS A 112 -1.44 11.05 0.33
N LEU A 113 -1.20 12.02 -0.55
CA LEU A 113 -2.23 12.77 -1.26
C LEU A 113 -2.92 11.91 -2.33
#